data_AF-A0AA86AM81-F1
#
_entry.id   AF-A0AA86AM81-F1
#
_cell.length_a   1.000
_cell.length_b   1.000
_cell.length_c   1.000
_cell.angle_alpha   90.00
_cell.angle_beta   90.00
_cell.angle_gamma   90.00
#
_symmetry.space_group_name_H-M   'P 1'
#
loop_
_entity.id
_entity.type
_entity.pdbx_description
1 polymer ?
#
loop_
_entity_poly.entity_id
_entity_poly.type
_entity_poly.pdbx_seq_one_letter_code
_entity_poly.pdbx_strand_id
1 'polypeptide(L)' 'MARPVKYDLIKILDDAMELFWEKGFENVSIVDLILHTGINRSTMYSLFSDKEALFVKRSAELVSF' A
#
# COMPACT_ATOMS: atom_id res chain seq x y z
N MET A 1 27.16 2.30 -6.39
CA MET A 1 26.07 3.06 -5.74
C MET A 1 24.76 2.45 -6.21
N ALA A 2 24.02 1.79 -5.31
CA ALA A 2 22.73 1.21 -5.64
C ALA A 2 21.74 2.35 -5.90
N ARG A 3 21.19 2.42 -7.11
CA ARG A 3 20.08 3.33 -7.42
C ARG A 3 18.90 2.85 -6.58
N PRO A 4 18.37 3.66 -5.63
CA PRO A 4 17.24 3.20 -4.83
C PRO A 4 16.12 2.85 -5.81
N VAL A 5 15.60 1.63 -5.68
CA VAL A 5 14.42 1.21 -6.43
C VAL A 5 13.35 2.22 -6.08
N LYS A 6 12.99 3.09 -7.04
CA LYS A 6 11.84 3.98 -6.91
C LYS A 6 10.63 3.08 -6.99
N TYR A 7 10.17 2.61 -5.83
CA TYR A 7 8.84 2.03 -5.72
C TYR A 7 7.84 3.11 -6.12
N ASP A 8 6.97 2.79 -7.07
CA ASP A 8 5.88 3.68 -7.44
C ASP A 8 4.83 3.60 -6.32
N LEU A 9 4.86 4.58 -5.43
CA LEU A 9 3.99 4.62 -4.27
C LEU A 9 2.52 4.67 -4.69
N ILE A 10 2.22 5.37 -5.79
CA ILE A 10 0.86 5.48 -6.31
C ILE A 10 0.38 4.10 -6.74
N LYS A 11 1.22 3.37 -7.50
CA LYS A 11 0.90 1.99 -7.90
C LYS A 11 0.66 1.06 -6.71
N ILE A 12 1.52 1.13 -5.68
CA ILE A 12 1.36 0.29 -4.47
C ILE A 12 0.04 0.61 -3.76
N LEU A 13 -0.32 1.88 -3.68
CA LEU A 13 -1.57 2.30 -3.07
C LEU A 13 -2.78 1.84 -3.90
N ASP A 14 -2.70 1.91 -5.23
CA ASP A 14 -3.75 1.44 -6.13
C ASP A 14 -3.96 -0.07 -6.04
N ASP A 15 -2.90 -0.86 -6.14
CA ASP A 15 -2.95 -2.32 -5.96
C ASP A 15 -3.56 -2.68 -4.58
N ALA A 16 -3.17 -1.96 -3.53
CA ALA A 16 -3.75 -2.16 -2.20
C ALA A 16 -5.24 -1.79 -2.13
N MET A 17 -5.70 -0.77 -2.86
CA MET A 17 -7.12 -0.41 -2.92
C MET A 17 -7.93 -1.47 -3.65
N GLU A 18 -7.42 -2.03 -4.74
CA GLU A 18 -8.07 -3.14 -5.45
C GLU A 18 -8.34 -4.30 -4.49
N LEU A 19 -7.34 -4.68 -3.69
CA LEU A 19 -7.49 -5.73 -2.69
C LEU A 19 -8.54 -5.39 -1.62
N PHE A 20 -8.60 -4.13 -1.17
CA PHE A 20 -9.63 -3.69 -0.22
C PHE A 20 -11.03 -3.71 -0.85
N TRP A 21 -11.18 -3.37 -2.12
CA TRP A 21 -12.46 -3.45 -2.82
C TRP A 21 -12.92 -4.90 -3.02
N GLU A 22 -12.00 -5.82 -3.33
CA GLU A 22 -12.33 -7.23 -3.56
C GLU A 22 -12.69 -7.98 -2.27
N LYS A 23 -11.92 -7.79 -1.20
CA LYS A 23 -12.05 -8.58 0.04
C LYS A 23 -12.75 -7.83 1.18
N GLY A 24 -12.88 -6.51 1.06
CA GLY A 24 -13.31 -5.64 2.15
C GLY A 24 -12.15 -5.26 3.08
N PHE A 25 -12.10 -4.00 3.50
CA PHE A 25 -11.04 -3.42 4.33
C PHE A 25 -10.73 -4.24 5.60
N GLU A 26 -11.77 -4.73 6.29
CA GLU A 26 -11.61 -5.49 7.53
C GLU A 26 -10.92 -6.85 7.33
N ASN A 27 -11.15 -7.49 6.18
CA ASN A 27 -10.63 -8.84 5.89
C ASN A 27 -9.21 -8.84 5.30
N VAL A 28 -8.65 -7.67 4.99
CA VAL A 28 -7.30 -7.55 4.43
C VAL A 28 -6.29 -7.33 5.55
N SER A 29 -5.25 -8.17 5.57
CA SER A 29 -4.12 -8.03 6.48
C SER A 29 -2.91 -7.38 5.79
N ILE A 30 -1.91 -6.95 6.57
CA ILE A 30 -0.61 -6.51 6.05
C ILE A 30 0.04 -7.61 5.20
N VAL A 31 -0.16 -8.89 5.55
CA VAL A 31 0.44 -10.00 4.81
C VAL A 31 -0.20 -10.13 3.42
N ASP A 32 -1.53 -9.97 3.33
CA ASP A 32 -2.22 -9.95 2.04
C ASP A 32 -1.76 -8.78 1.16
N LEU A 33 -1.57 -7.60 1.76
CA LEU A 33 -1.04 -6.42 1.07
C LEU A 33 0.37 -6.68 0.53
N ILE A 34 1.25 -7.32 1.30
CA ILE A 34 2.61 -7.68 0.87
C ILE A 34 2.56 -8.65 -0.31
N LEU A 35 1.69 -9.67 -0.22
CA LEU A 35 1.54 -10.67 -1.28
C LEU A 35 0.96 -10.07 -2.57
N HIS A 36 0.04 -9.13 -2.45
CA HIS A 36 -0.65 -8.53 -3.57
C HIS A 36 0.17 -7.43 -4.26
N THR A 37 0.78 -6.52 -3.48
CA THR A 37 1.60 -5.41 -4.01
C THR A 37 3.01 -5.84 -4.43
N GLY A 38 3.46 -7.03 -4.04
CA GLY A 38 4.76 -7.60 -4.40
C GLY A 38 5.98 -6.93 -3.75
N ILE A 39 5.78 -5.96 -2.85
CA ILE A 39 6.87 -5.36 -2.08
C ILE A 39 7.24 -6.22 -0.88
N ASN A 40 8.50 -6.15 -0.44
CA ASN A 40 8.91 -6.87 0.75
C ASN A 40 8.32 -6.25 2.03
N ARG A 41 8.29 -7.05 3.10
CA ARG A 41 7.78 -6.65 4.41
C ARG A 41 8.46 -5.40 5.00
N SER A 42 9.78 -5.26 4.83
CA SER A 42 10.53 -4.12 5.36
C SER A 42 10.14 -2.82 4.67
N THR A 43 9.92 -2.84 3.35
CA THR A 43 9.43 -1.70 2.58
C THR A 43 8.00 -1.36 2.97
N MET A 44 7.12 -2.36 3.12
CA MET A 44 5.74 -2.15 3.58
C MET A 44 5.70 -1.40 4.91
N TYR A 45 6.40 -1.91 5.94
CA TYR A 45 6.45 -1.25 7.25
C TYR A 45 7.21 0.08 7.26
N SER A 46 8.14 0.30 6.31
CA SER A 46 8.81 1.59 6.16
C SER A 46 7.92 2.65 5.51
N LEU A 47 6.96 2.25 4.68
CA LEU A 47 6.05 3.15 3.97
C LEU A 47 4.75 3.39 4.73
N PHE A 48 4.28 2.38 5.46
CA PHE A 48 2.99 2.36 6.16
C PHE A 48 3.14 1.66 7.51
N SER A 49 2.70 2.31 8.59
CA SER A 49 2.68 1.70 9.92
C SER A 49 1.65 0.58 10.03
N ASP A 50 0.51 0.73 9.35
CA ASP A 50 -0.62 -0.21 9.36
C ASP A 50 -1.49 -0.04 8.09
N LYS A 51 -2.55 -0.86 7.97
CA LYS A 51 -3.46 -0.83 6.82
C LYS A 51 -4.35 0.43 6.78
N GLU A 52 -4.65 1.04 7.93
CA GLU A 52 -5.42 2.29 8.01
C GLU A 52 -4.60 3.46 7.48
N ALA A 53 -3.32 3.55 7.89
CA ALA A 53 -2.38 4.54 7.40
C ALA A 53 -2.20 4.45 5.87
N LEU A 54 -2.21 3.23 5.31
CA LEU A 54 -2.21 3.03 3.86
C LEU A 54 -3.48 3.60 3.22
N PHE A 55 -4.65 3.22 3.74
CA PHE A 55 -5.94 3.67 3.22
C PHE A 55 -6.12 5.19 3.31
N VAL A 56 -5.77 5.79 4.45
CA VAL A 56 -5.80 7.24 4.67
C VAL A 56 -4.85 7.97 3.74
N LYS A 57 -3.65 7.42 3.49
CA LYS A 57 -2.70 8.05 2.59
C LYS A 57 -3.22 8.09 1.16
N ARG A 58 -3.87 7.02 0.69
CA ARG A 58 -4.51 7.01 -0.64
C ARG A 58 -5.68 7.97 -0.73
N SER A 59 -6.53 8.03 0.29
CA SER A 59 -7.68 8.94 0.30
C SER A 59 -7.24 10.41 0.37
N ALA A 60 -6.17 10.72 1.09
CA ALA A 60 -5.61 12.08 1.15
C ALA A 60 -5.05 12.56 -0.20
N GLU A 61 -4.40 11.67 -0.98
CA GLU A 61 -3.92 12.01 -2.33
C GLU A 61 -5.06 12.30 -3.32
N LEU A 62 -6.22 11.64 -3.17
CA LEU A 62 -7.38 11.87 -4.05
C LEU A 62 -8.05 13.24 -3.83
N VAL A 63 -7.81 13.89 -2.69
CA VAL A 63 -8.41 15.20 -2.35
C VAL A 63 -7.47 16.36 -2.69
N SER A 64 -6.22 16.09 -3.10
CA SER A 64 -5.21 17.11 -3.40
C SER A 64 -5.20 17.61 -4.86
N PHE A 65 -6.31 17.46 -5.59
CA PHE A 65 -6.46 17.93 -6.97
C PHE A 65 -6.99 19.37 -7.07
#